data_AF-A0A968MMX2-F1
#
_entry.id   AF-A0A968MMX2-F1
#
_cell.length_a   1.000
_cell.length_b   1.000
_cell.length_c   1.000
_cell.angle_alpha   90.00
_cell.angle_beta   90.00
_cell.angle_gamma   90.00
#
_symmetry.space_group_name_H-M   'P 1'
#
loop_
_entity.id
_entity.type
_entity.pdbx_description
1 polymer ?
#
loop_
_entity_poly.entity_id
_entity_poly.type
_entity_poly.pdbx_seq_one_letter_code
_entity_poly.pdbx_strand_id
1 'polypeptide(L)' 'MAPILLTGLTIGLVVGAIQAATQVNEPTLTFVPKIIGVGLVCAWLMPWGLDRYAGLLRAVAISMVEVSTR' A
#
# COMPACT_ATOMS: atom_id res chain seq x y z
N MET A 1 8.17 -5.44 4.23
CA MET A 1 8.62 -4.47 3.21
C MET A 1 8.80 -5.12 1.84
N ALA A 2 9.41 -6.30 1.75
CA ALA A 2 9.52 -7.04 0.48
C ALA A 2 8.20 -7.20 -0.33
N PRO A 3 7.05 -7.59 0.25
CA PRO A 3 5.83 -7.77 -0.53
C PRO A 3 5.22 -6.45 -1.03
N ILE A 4 5.43 -5.34 -0.33
CA ILE A 4 4.79 -4.04 -0.62
C ILE A 4 5.47 -3.31 -1.79
N LEU A 5 6.80 -3.41 -1.87
CA LEU A 5 7.56 -2.82 -2.96
C LEU A 5 7.28 -3.55 -4.26
N LEU A 6 7.17 -4.88 -4.20
CA LEU A 6 6.94 -5.72 -5.37
C LEU A 6 5.52 -5.51 -5.93
N THR A 7 4.49 -5.48 -5.09
CA THR A 7 3.12 -5.14 -5.53
C THR A 7 3.02 -3.69 -6.04
N GLY A 8 3.59 -2.73 -5.33
CA GLY A 8 3.58 -1.32 -5.76
C GLY A 8 4.27 -1.10 -7.11
N LEU A 9 5.41 -1.76 -7.33
CA LEU A 9 6.15 -1.72 -8.60
C LEU A 9 5.33 -2.35 -9.75
N THR A 10 4.76 -3.55 -9.54
CA THR A 10 3.97 -4.24 -10.58
C THR A 10 2.76 -3.40 -10.98
N ILE A 11 2.05 -2.83 -10.03
CA ILE A 11 0.85 -2.04 -10.32
C ILE A 11 1.22 -0.70 -10.96
N GLY A 12 2.27 -0.03 -10.47
CA GLY A 12 2.80 1.19 -11.09
C GLY A 12 3.22 0.97 -12.54
N LEU A 13 3.87 -0.15 -12.83
CA LEU A 13 4.28 -0.54 -14.18
C LEU A 13 3.09 -0.82 -15.11
N VAL A 14 2.10 -1.59 -14.65
CA VAL A 14 0.91 -1.95 -15.44
C VAL A 14 0.07 -0.71 -15.76
N VAL A 15 -0.18 0.15 -14.77
CA VAL A 15 -0.95 1.39 -14.97
C VAL A 15 -0.20 2.37 -15.86
N GLY A 16 1.12 2.49 -15.69
CA GLY A 16 1.97 3.33 -16.55
C GLY A 16 2.00 2.85 -18.01
N ALA A 17 2.05 1.54 -18.24
CA ALA A 17 2.00 0.95 -19.58
C ALA A 17 0.66 1.21 -20.27
N ILE A 18 -0.46 1.10 -19.55
CA ILE A 18 -1.80 1.39 -20.08
C ILE A 18 -1.95 2.87 -20.43
N GLN A 19 -1.40 3.77 -19.60
CA GLN A 19 -1.36 5.21 -19.88
C GLN A 19 -0.55 5.54 -21.14
N ALA A 20 0.59 4.88 -21.35
CA ALA A 20 1.40 5.07 -22.55
C ALA A 20 0.75 4.50 -23.83
N ALA A 21 0.07 3.35 -23.72
CA ALA A 21 -0.49 2.62 -24.86
C ALA A 21 -1.75 3.27 -25.47
N THR A 22 -2.54 4.00 -24.68
CA THR A 22 -3.81 4.58 -25.17
C THR A 22 -3.70 6.00 -25.71
N GLN A 23 -2.54 6.67 -25.57
CA GLN A 23 -2.30 8.05 -26.02
C GLN A 23 -3.38 9.10 -25.61
N VAL A 24 -4.20 8.82 -24.60
CA VAL A 24 -5.19 9.77 -24.09
C VAL A 24 -4.53 10.65 -23.02
N ASN A 25 -4.04 11.83 -23.42
CA ASN A 25 -3.54 12.88 -22.52
C ASN A 25 -4.65 13.88 -22.14
N GLU A 26 -5.90 13.42 -22.02
CA GLU A 26 -7.01 14.20 -21.46
C GLU A 26 -6.94 14.07 -19.93
N PRO A 27 -6.61 15.14 -19.20
CA PRO A 27 -6.28 15.07 -17.77
C PRO A 27 -7.45 14.61 -16.89
N THR A 28 -8.70 14.73 -17.35
CA THR A 28 -9.92 14.28 -16.65
C THR A 28 -10.21 12.80 -16.87
N LEU A 29 -10.03 12.27 -18.08
CA LEU A 29 -10.34 10.88 -18.41
C LEU A 29 -9.28 9.90 -17.88
N THR A 30 -8.03 10.36 -17.71
CA THR A 30 -6.95 9.57 -17.07
C THR A 30 -6.98 9.63 -15.54
N PHE A 31 -7.65 10.61 -14.94
CA PHE A 31 -7.70 10.76 -13.48
C PHE A 31 -8.57 9.71 -12.80
N VAL A 32 -9.75 9.43 -13.36
CA VAL A 32 -10.74 8.51 -12.76
C VAL A 32 -10.23 7.06 -12.67
N PRO A 33 -9.70 6.44 -13.74
CA PRO A 33 -9.16 5.10 -13.65
C PRO A 33 -7.94 5.02 -12.71
N LYS A 34 -7.15 6.10 -12.64
CA LYS A 34 -5.95 6.17 -11.79
C LYS A 34 -6.31 6.24 -10.30
N ILE A 35 -7.30 7.04 -9.91
CA ILE A 35 -7.80 7.12 -8.53
C ILE A 35 -8.42 5.79 -8.09
N ILE A 36 -9.22 5.15 -8.95
CA ILE A 36 -9.81 3.84 -8.65
C ILE A 36 -8.72 2.77 -8.52
N GLY A 37 -7.73 2.77 -9.42
CA GLY A 37 -6.59 1.87 -9.37
C GLY A 37 -5.79 2.04 -8.08
N VAL A 38 -5.39 3.27 -7.72
CA VAL A 38 -4.66 3.55 -6.47
C VAL A 38 -5.51 3.22 -5.24
N GLY A 39 -6.81 3.50 -5.27
CA GLY A 39 -7.76 3.20 -4.19
C GLY A 39 -7.89 1.69 -3.94
N LEU A 40 -8.01 0.88 -5.00
CA LEU A 40 -8.04 -0.59 -4.91
C LEU A 40 -6.74 -1.15 -4.34
N VAL A 41 -5.60 -0.62 -4.78
CA VAL A 41 -4.29 -1.02 -4.26
C VAL A 41 -4.16 -0.68 -2.78
N CYS A 42 -4.49 0.55 -2.40
CA CYS A 42 -4.50 0.96 -0.99
C CYS A 42 -5.42 0.09 -0.15
N ALA A 43 -6.64 -0.20 -0.61
CA ALA A 43 -7.59 -1.06 0.09
C ALA A 43 -7.05 -2.49 0.26
N TRP A 44 -6.34 -3.01 -0.74
CA TRP A 44 -5.77 -4.35 -0.69
C TRP A 44 -4.53 -4.43 0.22
N LEU A 45 -3.73 -3.36 0.28
CA LEU A 45 -2.56 -3.25 1.14
C LEU A 45 -2.90 -2.89 2.61
N MET A 46 -4.06 -2.28 2.84
CA MET A 46 -4.54 -1.82 4.15
C MET A 46 -4.55 -2.92 5.23
N PRO A 47 -5.13 -4.12 5.02
CA PRO A 47 -5.16 -5.16 6.05
C PRO A 47 -3.76 -5.64 6.48
N TRP A 48 -2.82 -5.74 5.54
CA TRP A 48 -1.46 -6.18 5.84
C TRP A 48 -0.68 -5.15 6.65
N GLY A 49 -0.86 -3.85 6.35
CA GLY A 49 -0.25 -2.77 7.13
C GLY A 49 -0.78 -2.73 8.57
N LEU A 50 -2.09 -2.91 8.73
CA LEU A 50 -2.74 -2.86 10.04
C LEU A 50 -2.23 -3.97 10.98
N ASP A 51 -2.06 -5.18 10.46
CA ASP A 51 -1.50 -6.31 11.21
C ASP A 51 -0.06 -6.03 11.69
N ARG A 52 0.76 -5.42 10.82
CA ARG A 52 2.14 -5.05 11.14
C ARG A 52 2.22 -4.00 12.26
N TYR A 53 1.38 -2.96 12.21
CA TYR A 53 1.32 -1.93 13.25
C TYR A 53 0.78 -2.49 14.56
N ALA A 54 -0.28 -3.31 14.53
CA ALA A 54 -0.82 -3.97 15.70
C ALA A 54 0.21 -4.91 16.38
N GLY A 55 1.01 -5.62 15.59
CA GLY A 55 2.11 -6.46 16.09
C GLY A 55 3.21 -5.65 16.79
N LEU A 56 3.56 -4.47 16.28
CA LEU A 56 4.51 -3.58 16.93
C LEU A 56 3.99 -3.06 18.27
N LEU A 57 2.72 -2.66 18.33
CA LEU A 57 2.08 -2.19 19.57
C LEU A 57 2.06 -3.29 20.64
N ARG A 58 1.79 -4.54 20.24
CA ARG A 58 1.88 -5.70 21.13
C ARG A 58 3.30 -5.92 21.64
N ALA A 59 4.29 -5.87 20.76
CA ALA A 59 5.70 -6.05 21.14
C ALA A 59 6.15 -4.97 22.14
N VAL A 60 5.78 -3.71 21.92
CA VAL A 60 6.07 -2.61 22.85
C VAL A 60 5.35 -2.82 24.19
N ALA A 61 4.07 -3.19 24.17
CA ALA A 61 3.31 -3.44 25.40
C ALA A 61 3.94 -4.56 26.25
N ILE A 62 4.39 -5.65 25.62
CA ILE A 62 5.06 -6.76 26.31
C ILE A 62 6.41 -6.29 26.89
N SER A 63 7.18 -5.48 26.15
CA SER A 63 8.46 -4.97 26.63
C SER A 63 8.34 -4.04 27.85
N MET A 64 7.26 -3.24 27.91
CA MET A 64 6.97 -2.36 29.06
C MET A 64 6.62 -3.16 30.32
N VAL A 65 5.86 -4.26 30.17
CA VAL A 65 5.50 -5.15 31.28
C VAL A 65 6.75 -5.86 31.84
N GLU A 66 7.62 -6.32 30.96
CA GLU A 66 8.85 -7.04 31.35
C GLU A 66 9.86 -6.13 32.06
N VAL A 67 9.96 -4.86 31.67
CA VAL A 67 10.78 -3.85 32.36
C VAL A 67 10.25 -3.51 33.75
N SER A 68 8.93 -3.51 33.96
CA SER A 68 8.33 -3.24 35.27
C SER A 68 8.48 -4.40 36.27
N THR A 69 8.89 -5.59 35.81
CA THR A 69 9.06 -6.78 36.65
C THR A 69 10.54 -7.05 37.00
N ARG A 70 11.45 -6.16 36.58
CA ARG A 70 12.87 -6.18 36.93
C ARG A 70 13.23 -5.05 37.89
#